data_AF-A0A8D3BJ79-F1
#
_entry.id   AF-A0A8D3BJ79-F1
#
_cell.length_a   1.000
_cell.length_b   1.000
_cell.length_c   1.000
_cell.angle_alpha   90.00
_cell.angle_beta   90.00
_cell.angle_gamma   90.00
#
_symmetry.space_group_name_H-M   'P 1'
#
loop_
_entity.id
_entity.type
_entity.pdbx_description
1 polymer ?
#
loop_
_entity_poly.entity_id
_entity_poly.type
_entity_poly.pdbx_seq_one_letter_code
_entity_poly.pdbx_strand_id
1 'polypeptide(L)'
;MRAVVVCGQAHRRLSTQTDGEVRIATVLKEKFPLASSLKVVDISGGCGAMYEIHIESSEFKGKRTVQQHQLVNQALKEEIQGMHGLRIFTEVPKQ
;
A
#
# COMPACT_ATOMS: atom_id res chain seq x y z
N MET A 1 22.95 0.74 -41.32
CA MET A 1 23.10 -0.30 -40.29
C MET A 1 23.23 0.37 -38.94
N ARG A 2 22.11 0.51 -38.22
CA ARG A 2 22.02 0.77 -36.76
C ARG A 2 20.53 0.74 -36.41
N ALA A 3 20.11 -0.42 -35.89
CA ALA A 3 18.73 -0.68 -35.50
C ALA A 3 18.35 0.23 -34.34
N VAL A 4 17.18 0.86 -34.45
CA VAL A 4 16.53 1.61 -33.39
C VAL A 4 16.06 0.61 -32.34
N VAL A 5 16.55 0.71 -31.11
CA VAL A 5 16.00 -0.04 -29.97
C VAL A 5 14.74 0.70 -29.53
N VAL A 6 13.60 0.35 -30.14
CA VAL A 6 12.28 0.64 -29.56
C VAL A 6 11.94 -0.56 -28.68
N CYS A 7 12.14 -0.45 -27.36
CA CYS A 7 11.53 -1.40 -26.44
C CYS A 7 10.19 -0.81 -25.97
N GLY A 8 9.16 -1.06 -26.76
CA GLY A 8 7.78 -0.70 -26.46
C GLY A 8 7.07 -1.82 -25.69
N GLN A 9 6.50 -1.41 -24.55
CA GLN A 9 5.22 -1.85 -23.96
C GLN A 9 5.10 -3.21 -23.24
N ALA A 10 4.79 -3.07 -21.95
CA ALA A 10 3.61 -3.59 -21.24
C ALA A 10 3.48 -5.11 -20.95
N HIS A 11 3.33 -5.37 -19.63
CA HIS A 11 2.82 -6.56 -18.94
C HIS A 11 3.70 -7.82 -18.91
N ARG A 12 4.50 -7.94 -17.85
CA ARG A 12 4.42 -9.15 -17.01
C ARG A 12 3.49 -8.87 -15.83
N ARG A 13 2.23 -9.29 -15.95
CA ARG A 13 1.41 -9.61 -14.78
C ARG A 13 2.01 -10.89 -14.17
N LEU A 14 2.98 -10.74 -13.27
CA LEU A 14 3.21 -11.73 -12.23
C LEU A 14 3.09 -10.98 -10.92
N SER A 15 1.86 -10.90 -10.42
CA SER A 15 1.60 -10.53 -9.03
C SER A 15 2.02 -11.71 -8.16
N THR A 16 3.33 -11.94 -8.03
CA THR A 16 3.85 -12.63 -6.86
C THR A 16 3.71 -11.62 -5.73
N GLN A 17 2.58 -11.69 -5.02
CA GLN A 17 2.37 -10.90 -3.82
C GLN A 17 3.62 -11.04 -2.96
N THR A 18 4.32 -9.93 -2.69
CA THR A 18 5.56 -10.01 -1.93
C THR A 18 5.23 -10.38 -0.48
N ASP A 19 6.17 -10.99 0.23
CA ASP A 19 6.00 -11.27 1.65
C ASP A 19 5.63 -10.00 2.45
N GLY A 20 6.14 -8.83 2.03
CA GLY A 20 5.80 -7.54 2.62
C GLY A 20 4.34 -7.15 2.42
N GLU A 21 3.77 -7.35 1.23
CA GLU A 21 2.34 -7.06 0.99
C GLU A 21 1.44 -7.87 1.93
N VAL A 22 1.76 -9.15 2.14
CA VAL A 22 1.00 -10.05 3.03
C VAL A 22 1.10 -9.59 4.48
N ARG A 23 2.31 -9.24 4.94
CA ARG A 23 2.54 -8.77 6.32
C ARG A 23 1.81 -7.45 6.59
N ILE A 24 1.99 -6.46 5.72
CA ILE A 24 1.33 -5.15 5.81
C ILE A 24 -0.18 -5.33 5.83
N ALA A 25 -0.74 -6.15 4.93
CA ALA A 25 -2.17 -6.40 4.89
C ALA A 25 -2.70 -7.06 6.17
N THR A 26 -1.92 -7.97 6.78
CA THR A 26 -2.29 -8.64 8.02
C THR A 26 -2.34 -7.66 9.19
N VAL A 27 -1.27 -6.88 9.38
CA VAL A 27 -1.19 -5.87 10.45
C VAL A 27 -2.32 -4.84 10.32
N LEU A 28 -2.60 -4.37 9.11
CA LEU A 28 -3.66 -3.40 8.89
C LEU A 28 -5.06 -3.98 9.16
N LYS A 29 -5.31 -5.25 8.83
CA LYS A 29 -6.57 -5.93 9.18
C LYS A 29 -6.75 -6.03 10.69
N GLU A 30 -5.70 -6.30 11.45
CA GLU A 30 -5.76 -6.36 12.91
C GLU A 30 -5.95 -4.98 13.54
N LYS A 31 -5.30 -3.94 12.99
CA LYS A 31 -5.37 -2.57 13.52
C LYS A 31 -6.66 -1.84 13.13
N PHE A 32 -7.22 -2.14 11.97
CA PHE A 32 -8.44 -1.53 11.44
C PHE A 32 -9.51 -2.60 11.16
N PRO A 33 -10.13 -3.20 12.19
CA PRO A 33 -11.15 -4.22 12.00
C PRO A 33 -12.44 -3.69 11.35
N LEU A 34 -12.65 -2.38 11.38
CA LEU A 34 -13.79 -1.70 10.74
C LEU A 34 -13.48 -1.22 9.31
N ALA A 35 -12.32 -1.61 8.76
CA ALA A 35 -11.99 -1.35 7.36
C ALA A 35 -12.94 -2.11 6.44
N SER A 36 -13.63 -1.37 5.58
CA SER A 36 -14.50 -1.92 4.54
C SER A 36 -13.69 -2.45 3.37
N SER A 37 -12.64 -1.71 2.98
CA SER A 37 -11.75 -2.08 1.88
C SER A 37 -10.30 -1.89 2.29
N LEU A 38 -9.46 -2.86 2.00
CA LEU A 38 -8.02 -2.80 2.25
C LEU A 38 -7.28 -3.39 1.06
N LYS A 39 -6.40 -2.60 0.48
CA LYS A 39 -5.59 -2.99 -0.66
C LYS A 39 -4.16 -2.52 -0.46
N VAL A 40 -3.22 -3.43 -0.61
CA VAL A 40 -1.78 -3.17 -0.60
C VAL A 40 -1.25 -3.56 -1.96
N VAL A 41 -0.40 -2.72 -2.54
CA VAL A 41 0.20 -2.92 -3.87
C VAL A 41 1.68 -2.58 -3.78
N ASP A 42 2.54 -3.52 -4.17
CA ASP A 42 3.96 -3.24 -4.39
C ASP A 42 4.15 -2.36 -5.64
N ILE A 43 4.78 -1.20 -5.47
CA ILE A 43 5.15 -0.28 -6.55
C ILE A 43 6.67 -0.26 -6.81
N SER A 44 7.42 -1.12 -6.12
CA SER A 44 8.87 -1.26 -6.31
C SER A 44 9.28 -2.26 -7.39
N GLY A 45 8.32 -2.90 -8.05
CA GLY A 45 8.58 -3.85 -9.13
C GLY A 45 9.11 -5.21 -8.67
N GLY A 46 8.76 -5.64 -7.45
CA GLY A 46 9.12 -6.93 -6.88
C GLY A 46 10.32 -6.92 -5.94
N CYS A 47 10.90 -5.74 -5.65
CA CYS A 47 11.99 -5.60 -4.67
C CYS A 47 11.47 -5.48 -3.23
N GLY A 48 10.19 -5.13 -3.06
CA GLY A 48 9.57 -4.88 -1.76
C GLY A 48 10.09 -3.63 -1.06
N ALA A 49 10.62 -2.66 -1.81
CA ALA A 49 11.20 -1.43 -1.25
C ALA A 49 10.16 -0.32 -1.04
N MET A 50 9.02 -0.37 -1.76
CA MET A 50 8.01 0.68 -1.74
C MET A 50 6.62 0.12 -1.99
N TYR A 51 5.69 0.43 -1.09
CA TYR A 51 4.31 -0.06 -1.17
C TYR A 51 3.31 1.09 -1.18
N GLU A 52 2.19 0.84 -1.83
CA GLU A 52 1.03 1.69 -1.86
C GLU A 52 -0.14 1.02 -1.15
N ILE A 53 -0.73 1.73 -0.20
CA ILE A 53 -1.71 1.22 0.75
C ILE A 53 -2.96 2.07 0.61
N HIS A 54 -4.07 1.41 0.29
CA HIS A 54 -5.40 2.00 0.18
C HIS A 54 -6.27 1.38 1.27
N ILE A 55 -6.75 2.21 2.19
CA ILE A 55 -7.59 1.78 3.30
C ILE A 55 -8.86 2.63 3.30
N GLU A 56 -9.98 1.96 3.22
CA GLU A 56 -11.30 2.53 3.36
C GLU A 56 -11.87 2.04 4.69
N SER A 57 -12.01 2.95 5.67
CA SER A 57 -12.53 2.60 7.00
C SER A 57 -13.44 3.68 7.55
N SER A 58 -14.52 3.24 8.22
CA SER A 58 -15.41 4.14 8.94
C SER A 58 -14.72 4.82 10.14
N GLU A 59 -13.61 4.26 10.65
CA GLU A 59 -12.80 4.84 11.74
C GLU A 59 -12.11 6.15 11.37
N PHE A 60 -11.99 6.45 10.08
CA PHE A 60 -11.44 7.71 9.59
C PHE A 60 -12.48 8.84 9.56
N LYS A 61 -13.77 8.52 9.74
CA LYS A 61 -14.86 9.50 9.80
C LYS A 61 -14.61 10.48 10.95
N GLY A 62 -14.55 11.77 10.63
CA GLY A 62 -14.32 12.84 11.61
C GLY A 62 -12.85 13.11 11.96
N LYS A 63 -11.89 12.33 11.42
CA LYS A 63 -10.46 12.61 11.57
C LYS A 63 -9.92 13.41 10.38
N ARG A 64 -8.97 14.30 10.62
CA ARG A 64 -8.25 15.01 9.54
C ARG A 64 -7.33 14.04 8.79
N THR A 65 -7.07 14.28 7.51
CA THR A 65 -6.19 13.44 6.66
C THR A 65 -4.83 13.16 7.31
N VAL A 66 -4.20 14.18 7.93
CA VAL A 66 -2.92 14.01 8.64
C VAL A 66 -3.04 13.01 9.79
N GLN A 67 -4.14 13.06 10.56
CA GLN A 67 -4.37 12.11 11.67
C GLN A 67 -4.64 10.70 11.15
N GLN A 68 -5.37 10.56 10.05
CA GLN A 68 -5.60 9.26 9.41
C GLN A 68 -4.27 8.63 8.99
N HIS A 69 -3.42 9.39 8.31
CA HIS A 69 -2.08 8.93 7.91
C HIS A 69 -1.20 8.64 9.13
N GLN A 70 -1.28 9.43 10.20
CA GLN A 70 -0.56 9.15 11.45
C GLN A 70 -1.00 7.84 12.09
N LEU A 71 -2.28 7.48 12.06
CA LEU A 71 -2.77 6.21 12.58
C LEU A 71 -2.23 5.04 11.77
N VAL A 72 -2.27 5.14 10.44
CA VAL A 72 -1.75 4.11 9.54
C VAL A 72 -0.23 3.98 9.69
N ASN A 73 0.50 5.09 9.76
CA ASN A 73 1.94 5.09 10.02
C ASN A 73 2.28 4.45 11.36
N GLN A 74 1.49 4.68 12.41
CA GLN A 74 1.71 4.05 13.71
C GLN A 74 1.44 2.55 13.68
N ALA A 75 0.37 2.12 12.99
CA ALA A 75 0.07 0.71 12.78
C ALA A 75 1.20 -0.02 12.05
N LEU A 76 1.82 0.65 11.08
CA LEU A 76 2.86 0.08 10.23
C LEU A 76 4.28 0.32 10.71
N LYS A 77 4.47 1.14 11.76
CA LYS A 77 5.78 1.63 12.21
C LYS A 77 6.78 0.50 12.44
N GLU A 78 6.32 -0.63 12.96
CA GLU A 78 7.13 -1.81 13.26
C GLU A 78 7.48 -2.62 12.01
N GLU A 79 6.57 -2.74 11.04
CA GLU A 79 6.83 -3.45 9.77
C GLU A 79 7.69 -2.64 8.80
N ILE A 80 7.57 -1.31 8.81
CA ILE A 80 8.21 -0.44 7.81
C ILE A 80 9.64 -0.04 8.18
N GLN A 81 10.19 -0.51 9.31
CA GLN A 81 11.51 -0.09 9.79
C GLN A 81 12.65 -0.36 8.80
N GLY A 82 12.47 -1.28 7.85
CA GLY A 82 13.41 -1.58 6.77
C GLY A 82 13.02 -1.05 5.38
N MET A 83 11.91 -0.32 5.24
CA MET A 83 11.36 0.09 3.94
C MET A 83 11.83 1.49 3.51
N HIS A 84 12.05 1.68 2.20
CA HIS A 84 12.48 2.98 1.65
C HIS A 84 11.35 4.02 1.61
N GLY A 85 10.10 3.58 1.48
CA GLY A 85 8.96 4.49 1.46
C GLY A 85 7.62 3.79 1.34
N LEU A 86 6.55 4.53 1.62
CA LEU A 86 5.18 4.05 1.54
C LEU A 86 4.25 5.18 1.14
N ARG A 87 3.21 4.84 0.37
CA ARG A 87 2.13 5.74 -0.01
C ARG A 87 0.85 5.30 0.68
N ILE A 88 0.23 6.20 1.43
CA ILE A 88 -1.00 5.92 2.16
C ILE A 88 -2.11 6.74 1.53
N PHE A 89 -3.19 6.04 1.19
CA PHE A 89 -4.46 6.60 0.78
C PHE A 89 -5.51 6.13 1.80
N THR A 90 -6.08 7.09 2.53
CA THR A 90 -7.16 6.83 3.47
C THR A 90 -8.45 7.45 2.97
N GLU A 91 -9.49 6.63 2.88
CA GLU A 91 -10.82 7.05 2.47
C GLU A 91 -11.84 6.65 3.53
N VAL A 92 -12.91 7.42 3.62
CA VAL A 92 -14.06 7.08 4.46
C VAL A 92 -15.11 6.49 3.53
N PRO A 93 -15.61 5.27 3.79
CA PRO A 93 -16.65 4.68 2.98
C PRO A 93 -17.87 5.60 3.00
N LYS A 94 -18.25 6.08 1.82
CA LYS A 94 -19.47 6.87 1.63
C LYS A 94 -20.60 5.86 1.42
N GLN A 95 -21.31 5.53 2.50
CA GLN A 95 -22.64 4.93 2.39
C GLN A 95 -23.60 5.88 1.69
#